data_AF-A0A669CAL0-F1
#
_entry.id   AF-A0A669CAL0-F1
#
_cell.length_a   1.000
_cell.length_b   1.000
_cell.length_c   1.000
_cell.angle_alpha   90.00
_cell.angle_beta   90.00
_cell.angle_gamma   90.00
#
_symmetry.space_group_name_H-M   'P 1'
#
loop_
_entity.id
_entity.type
_entity.pdbx_description
1 polymer ?
#
loop_
_entity_poly.entity_id
_entity_poly.type
_entity_poly.pdbx_seq_one_letter_code
_entity_poly.pdbx_strand_id
1 'polypeptide(L)'
;MGRKLLAAGQLAEALSHYHSAVEGDSKNYLTFYKRAAVFLAMGKSKSALPDLTKAIQLKPDFLAARLQRGNILLKQGSTQEAREDFEAVISPWDPESRELRAECYIRMGDPQKAIQDLTPTTRLRNDNRAAFLKLSKLHYSLGNHHESLNNIRECLKLDQDDKECFSHYKQVKKLSKQLDSAEELIQEGRHQEAIEKYESVMQTEPNVPYYTNLAKERICFCLVKIKSATEAIDVCSEAHQRDPRNANVLRDRAEAYILNQDYEKAVEDYQEAREFDGDSNDIKEGLERAQRLLKQSRKRDYYKILGVSRNANKQEITKAYRKLAQQWHPDNFQSEAEKKEAEKKFIDIASAKEVLTDPEMRQKFDAGEDPLDPENQQGGGGGQQGWPFHFNPFESGGSFHFKFQYN
;
A
#
# COMPACT_ATOMS: atom_id res chain seq x y z
N MET A 1 2.90 -61.17 18.30
CA MET A 1 4.24 -60.91 18.87
C MET A 1 4.64 -59.42 18.80
N GLY A 2 4.58 -58.77 17.62
CA GLY A 2 5.01 -57.37 17.42
C GLY A 2 4.46 -56.32 18.40
N ARG A 3 3.20 -56.42 18.85
CA ARG A 3 2.63 -55.50 19.87
C ARG A 3 3.35 -55.58 21.22
N LYS A 4 3.72 -56.78 21.67
CA LYS A 4 4.42 -56.99 22.95
C LYS A 4 5.84 -56.44 22.89
N LEU A 5 6.54 -56.67 21.77
CA LEU A 5 7.90 -56.19 21.54
C LEU A 5 7.95 -54.66 21.44
N LEU A 6 6.96 -54.04 20.80
CA LEU A 6 6.83 -52.57 20.77
C LEU A 6 6.65 -51.99 22.17
N ALA A 7 5.78 -52.61 22.99
CA ALA A 7 5.58 -52.19 24.38
C ALA A 7 6.83 -52.40 25.25
N ALA A 8 7.67 -53.39 24.92
CA ALA A 8 8.95 -53.66 25.57
C ALA A 8 10.11 -52.79 25.04
N GLY A 9 9.86 -51.88 24.09
CA GLY A 9 10.90 -51.01 23.50
C GLY A 9 11.83 -51.72 22.50
N GLN A 10 11.58 -52.99 22.17
CA GLN A 10 12.38 -53.76 21.20
C GLN A 10 11.94 -53.41 19.77
N LEU A 11 12.30 -52.20 19.31
CA LEU A 11 11.78 -51.62 18.06
C LEU A 11 12.22 -52.38 16.81
N ALA A 12 13.45 -52.90 16.75
CA ALA A 12 13.96 -53.62 15.58
C ALA A 12 13.26 -54.97 15.36
N GLU A 13 13.06 -55.74 16.44
CA GLU A 13 12.34 -57.01 16.40
C GLU A 13 10.84 -56.78 16.12
N ALA A 14 10.24 -55.77 16.75
CA ALA A 14 8.88 -55.36 16.46
C ALA A 14 8.69 -55.02 14.98
N LEU A 15 9.64 -54.30 14.37
CA LEU A 15 9.61 -53.95 12.96
C LEU A 15 9.63 -55.19 12.06
N SER A 16 10.53 -56.14 12.33
CA SER A 16 10.61 -57.41 11.58
C SER A 16 9.27 -58.16 11.62
N HIS A 17 8.67 -58.28 12.80
CA HIS A 17 7.36 -58.92 12.94
C HIS A 17 6.23 -58.18 12.23
N TYR A 18 6.25 -56.84 12.22
CA TYR A 18 5.27 -56.08 11.45
C TYR A 18 5.52 -56.13 9.95
N HIS A 19 6.77 -56.37 9.50
CA HIS A 19 7.07 -56.60 8.09
C HIS A 19 6.42 -57.90 7.59
N SER A 20 6.68 -59.02 8.27
CA SER A 20 6.04 -60.30 7.95
C SER A 20 4.51 -60.24 8.07
N ALA A 21 3.99 -59.44 9.02
CA ALA A 21 2.55 -59.28 9.15
C ALA A 21 1.91 -58.51 7.98
N VAL A 22 2.62 -57.54 7.37
CA VAL A 22 2.15 -56.83 6.18
C VAL A 22 2.19 -57.74 4.95
N GLU A 23 3.23 -58.58 4.83
CA GLU A 23 3.33 -59.58 3.76
C GLU A 23 2.23 -60.64 3.87
N GLY A 24 1.90 -61.07 5.09
CA GLY A 24 0.85 -62.06 5.34
C GLY A 24 -0.58 -61.56 5.13
N ASP A 25 -0.84 -60.26 5.36
CA ASP A 25 -2.14 -59.64 5.14
C ASP A 25 -2.01 -58.20 4.61
N SER A 26 -2.03 -58.08 3.29
CA SER A 26 -1.88 -56.82 2.56
C SER A 26 -3.11 -55.91 2.58
N LYS A 27 -4.24 -56.36 3.15
CA LYS A 27 -5.49 -55.58 3.26
C LYS A 27 -5.73 -55.03 4.66
N ASN A 28 -4.92 -55.42 5.65
CA ASN A 28 -5.09 -54.99 7.03
C ASN A 28 -4.46 -53.63 7.33
N TYR A 29 -5.28 -52.57 7.28
CA TYR A 29 -4.87 -51.19 7.56
C TYR A 29 -4.18 -51.02 8.93
N LEU A 30 -4.57 -51.80 9.97
CA LEU A 30 -3.98 -51.71 11.30
C LEU A 30 -2.53 -52.20 11.31
N THR A 31 -2.19 -53.17 10.47
CA THR A 31 -0.83 -53.69 10.38
C THR A 31 0.11 -52.64 9.78
N PHE A 32 -0.31 -51.97 8.69
CA PHE A 32 0.41 -50.83 8.13
C PHE A 32 0.56 -49.70 9.15
N TYR A 33 -0.52 -49.30 9.82
CA TYR A 33 -0.46 -48.25 10.85
C TYR A 33 0.49 -48.59 12.00
N LYS A 34 0.48 -49.84 12.49
CA LYS A 34 1.39 -50.27 13.56
C LYS A 34 2.84 -50.30 13.08
N ARG A 35 3.11 -50.71 11.84
CA ARG A 35 4.45 -50.66 11.25
C ARG A 35 4.95 -49.22 11.11
N ALA A 36 4.10 -48.30 10.66
CA ALA A 36 4.37 -46.87 10.66
C ALA A 36 4.68 -46.33 12.06
N ALA A 37 3.93 -46.74 13.08
CA ALA A 37 4.19 -46.34 14.46
C ALA A 37 5.56 -46.81 14.96
N VAL A 38 6.00 -48.02 14.59
CA VAL A 38 7.38 -48.49 14.89
C VAL A 38 8.43 -47.65 14.16
N PHE A 39 8.21 -47.34 12.88
CA PHE A 39 9.11 -46.44 12.15
C PHE A 39 9.22 -45.07 12.82
N LEU A 40 8.11 -44.51 13.28
CA LEU A 40 8.10 -43.22 14.00
C LEU A 40 8.81 -43.29 15.34
N ALA A 41 8.63 -44.36 16.11
CA ALA A 41 9.36 -44.60 17.36
C ALA A 41 10.88 -44.72 17.13
N MET A 42 11.30 -45.18 15.95
CA MET A 42 12.71 -45.22 15.52
C MET A 42 13.22 -43.89 14.93
N GLY A 43 12.39 -42.84 14.88
CA GLY A 43 12.73 -41.56 14.24
C GLY A 43 12.74 -41.60 12.70
N LYS A 44 12.28 -42.70 12.08
CA LYS A 44 12.27 -42.91 10.63
C LYS A 44 10.98 -42.39 9.97
N SER A 45 10.72 -41.09 10.10
CA SER A 45 9.47 -40.47 9.62
C SER A 45 9.23 -40.64 8.11
N LYS A 46 10.28 -40.64 7.28
CA LYS A 46 10.17 -40.88 5.82
C LYS A 46 9.68 -42.28 5.50
N SER A 47 10.13 -43.29 6.25
CA SER A 47 9.71 -44.70 6.07
C SER A 47 8.28 -44.97 6.55
N ALA A 48 7.75 -44.12 7.44
CA ALA A 48 6.39 -44.25 7.96
C ALA A 48 5.31 -43.76 6.97
N LEU A 49 5.63 -42.79 6.11
CA LEU A 49 4.65 -42.15 5.20
C LEU A 49 3.93 -43.10 4.23
N PRO A 50 4.62 -44.05 3.55
CA PRO A 50 3.95 -45.00 2.66
C PRO A 50 2.96 -45.88 3.41
N ASP A 51 3.32 -46.32 4.62
CA ASP A 51 2.48 -47.16 5.47
C ASP A 51 1.24 -46.41 5.97
N LEU A 52 1.40 -45.14 6.38
CA LEU A 52 0.27 -44.29 6.76
C LEU A 52 -0.65 -44.02 5.57
N THR A 53 -0.08 -43.75 4.40
CA THR A 53 -0.86 -43.54 3.16
C THR A 53 -1.63 -44.80 2.79
N LYS A 54 -1.01 -45.98 2.88
CA LYS A 54 -1.69 -47.24 2.61
C LYS A 54 -2.79 -47.53 3.63
N ALA A 55 -2.56 -47.23 4.91
CA ALA A 55 -3.58 -47.35 5.95
C ALA A 55 -4.80 -46.45 5.67
N ILE A 56 -4.58 -45.20 5.22
CA ILE A 56 -5.66 -44.25 4.85
C ILE A 56 -6.40 -44.72 3.59
N GLN A 57 -5.69 -45.24 2.59
CA GLN A 57 -6.32 -45.80 1.38
C GLN A 57 -7.21 -47.01 1.69
N LEU A 58 -6.75 -47.89 2.58
CA LEU A 58 -7.50 -49.07 3.00
C LEU A 58 -8.67 -48.73 3.92
N LYS A 59 -8.52 -47.69 4.75
CA LYS A 59 -9.55 -47.21 5.68
C LYS A 59 -9.58 -45.67 5.76
N PRO A 60 -10.37 -45.00 4.91
CA PRO A 60 -10.39 -43.52 4.82
C PRO A 60 -10.87 -42.80 6.09
N ASP A 61 -11.72 -43.46 6.90
CA ASP A 61 -12.29 -42.99 8.17
C ASP A 61 -11.32 -43.18 9.36
N PHE A 62 -10.16 -43.79 9.15
CA PHE A 62 -9.18 -43.99 10.22
C PHE A 62 -8.35 -42.73 10.49
N LEU A 63 -8.95 -41.82 11.27
CA LEU A 63 -8.42 -40.48 11.54
C LEU A 63 -7.02 -40.49 12.18
N ALA A 64 -6.69 -41.49 12.99
CA ALA A 64 -5.38 -41.59 13.64
C ALA A 64 -4.22 -41.68 12.63
N ALA A 65 -4.42 -42.36 11.49
CA ALA A 65 -3.38 -42.42 10.44
C ALA A 65 -3.22 -41.06 9.73
N ARG A 66 -4.33 -40.34 9.49
CA ARG A 66 -4.30 -38.98 8.92
C ARG A 66 -3.60 -38.00 9.85
N LEU A 67 -3.92 -38.03 11.15
CA LEU A 67 -3.26 -37.19 12.15
C LEU A 67 -1.74 -37.41 12.19
N GLN A 68 -1.30 -38.68 12.21
CA GLN A 68 0.13 -39.01 12.18
C GLN A 68 0.79 -38.59 10.87
N ARG A 69 0.12 -38.77 9.72
CA ARG A 69 0.64 -38.37 8.42
C ARG A 69 0.76 -36.85 8.30
N GLY A 70 -0.29 -36.11 8.65
CA GLY A 70 -0.31 -34.65 8.70
C GLY A 70 0.81 -34.09 9.58
N ASN A 71 1.04 -34.68 10.76
CA ASN A 71 2.15 -34.28 11.65
C ASN A 71 3.53 -34.46 11.01
N ILE A 72 3.74 -35.55 10.27
CA ILE A 72 5.01 -35.78 9.55
C ILE A 72 5.14 -34.79 8.40
N LEU A 73 4.08 -34.59 7.61
CA LEU A 73 4.06 -33.69 6.47
C LEU A 73 4.32 -32.24 6.90
N LEU A 74 3.70 -31.79 7.99
CA LEU A 74 3.92 -30.47 8.57
C LEU A 74 5.37 -30.26 9.00
N LYS A 75 5.99 -31.28 9.63
CA LYS A 75 7.42 -31.26 9.99
C LYS A 75 8.34 -31.28 8.77
N GLN A 76 7.90 -31.85 7.66
CA GLN A 76 8.65 -31.87 6.40
C GLN A 76 8.45 -30.61 5.54
N GLY A 77 7.53 -29.72 5.92
CA GLY A 77 7.19 -28.52 5.15
C GLY A 77 6.14 -28.74 4.05
N SER A 78 5.60 -29.96 3.91
CA SER A 78 4.48 -30.28 3.01
C SER A 78 3.15 -29.77 3.60
N THR A 79 3.04 -28.46 3.77
CA THR A 79 1.97 -27.79 4.53
C THR A 79 0.58 -27.99 3.90
N GLN A 80 0.48 -28.02 2.57
CA GLN A 80 -0.80 -28.19 1.87
C GLN A 80 -1.40 -29.60 2.11
N GLU A 81 -0.59 -30.65 1.95
CA GLU A 81 -1.04 -32.03 2.20
C GLU A 81 -1.34 -32.24 3.69
N ALA A 82 -0.56 -31.62 4.58
CA ALA A 82 -0.83 -31.65 6.02
C ALA A 82 -2.18 -30.99 6.36
N ARG A 83 -2.49 -29.84 5.73
CA ARG A 83 -3.77 -29.15 5.89
C ARG A 83 -4.94 -30.05 5.49
N GLU A 84 -4.85 -30.73 4.34
CA GLU A 84 -5.89 -31.64 3.86
C GLU A 84 -6.10 -32.83 4.81
N ASP A 85 -5.02 -33.37 5.37
CA ASP A 85 -5.10 -34.42 6.38
C ASP A 85 -5.77 -33.92 7.67
N PHE A 86 -5.42 -32.74 8.17
CA PHE A 86 -6.05 -32.17 9.37
C PHE A 86 -7.50 -31.73 9.12
N GLU A 87 -7.83 -31.29 7.90
CA GLU A 87 -9.20 -30.95 7.48
C GLU A 87 -10.09 -32.20 7.44
N ALA A 88 -9.56 -33.34 7.01
CA ALA A 88 -10.29 -34.61 7.07
C ALA A 88 -10.46 -35.16 8.50
N VAL A 89 -9.64 -34.71 9.45
CA VAL A 89 -9.68 -35.14 10.86
C VAL A 89 -10.70 -34.35 11.68
N ILE A 90 -11.30 -33.27 11.15
CA ILE A 90 -12.20 -32.36 11.89
C ILE A 90 -13.38 -33.13 12.51
N SER A 91 -13.20 -33.55 13.76
CA SER A 91 -14.24 -33.48 14.74
C SER A 91 -14.34 -32.01 15.16
N PRO A 92 -15.50 -31.33 15.04
CA PRO A 92 -15.70 -29.94 15.47
C PRO A 92 -15.38 -29.67 16.95
N TRP A 93 -15.00 -30.70 17.71
CA TRP A 93 -14.79 -30.66 19.14
C TRP A 93 -13.37 -31.04 19.55
N ASP A 94 -12.48 -31.40 18.59
CA ASP A 94 -11.08 -31.71 18.91
C ASP A 94 -10.19 -30.46 18.80
N PRO A 95 -9.63 -29.96 19.91
CA PRO A 95 -8.79 -28.77 19.92
C PRO A 95 -7.41 -29.02 19.29
N GLU A 96 -6.87 -30.25 19.38
CA GLU A 96 -5.54 -30.58 18.88
C GLU A 96 -5.48 -30.47 17.35
N SER A 97 -6.45 -31.09 16.66
CA SER A 97 -6.53 -31.03 15.20
C SER A 97 -6.75 -29.60 14.69
N ARG A 98 -7.53 -28.79 15.41
CA ARG A 98 -7.71 -27.36 15.10
C ARG A 98 -6.41 -26.56 15.24
N GLU A 99 -5.66 -26.77 16.30
CA GLU A 99 -4.36 -26.10 16.51
C GLU A 99 -3.35 -26.48 15.43
N LEU A 100 -3.31 -27.76 15.02
CA LEU A 100 -2.44 -28.24 13.95
C LEU A 100 -2.84 -27.69 12.58
N ARG A 101 -4.14 -27.56 12.30
CA ARG A 101 -4.63 -26.93 11.07
C ARG A 101 -4.36 -25.43 11.05
N ALA A 102 -4.53 -24.74 12.18
CA ALA A 102 -4.15 -23.34 12.32
C ALA A 102 -2.66 -23.11 12.04
N GLU A 103 -1.78 -23.98 12.55
CA GLU A 103 -0.34 -23.93 12.23
C GLU A 103 -0.07 -24.06 10.72
N CYS A 104 -0.84 -24.89 10.01
CA CYS A 104 -0.74 -24.97 8.56
C CYS A 104 -1.12 -23.63 7.91
N TYR A 105 -2.24 -23.01 8.33
CA TYR A 105 -2.65 -21.71 7.80
C TYR A 105 -1.62 -20.61 8.09
N ILE A 106 -1.00 -20.59 9.28
CA ILE A 106 0.07 -19.64 9.61
C ILE A 106 1.24 -19.79 8.62
N ARG A 107 1.68 -21.02 8.35
CA ARG A 107 2.77 -21.30 7.40
C ARG A 107 2.43 -20.98 5.95
N MET A 108 1.15 -21.03 5.59
CA MET A 108 0.66 -20.66 4.28
C MET A 108 0.47 -19.14 4.11
N GLY A 109 0.59 -18.36 5.18
CA GLY A 109 0.32 -16.93 5.14
C GLY A 109 -1.17 -16.56 5.21
N ASP A 110 -2.02 -17.45 5.74
CA ASP A 110 -3.46 -17.27 5.94
C ASP A 110 -3.81 -17.05 7.44
N PRO A 111 -3.35 -15.97 8.10
CA PRO A 111 -3.55 -15.75 9.54
C PRO A 111 -5.04 -15.65 9.95
N GLN A 112 -5.92 -15.15 9.08
CA GLN A 112 -7.37 -15.09 9.34
C GLN A 112 -7.98 -16.49 9.56
N LYS A 113 -7.64 -17.47 8.71
CA LYS A 113 -8.13 -18.84 8.86
C LYS A 113 -7.52 -19.50 10.11
N ALA A 114 -6.26 -19.20 10.42
CA ALA A 114 -5.63 -19.65 11.66
C ALA A 114 -6.37 -19.12 12.91
N ILE A 115 -6.77 -17.85 12.91
CA ILE A 115 -7.56 -17.25 14.00
C ILE A 115 -8.92 -17.94 14.13
N GLN A 116 -9.62 -18.20 13.01
CA GLN A 116 -10.90 -18.91 13.02
C GLN A 116 -10.80 -20.30 13.63
N ASP A 117 -9.69 -21.02 13.39
CA ASP A 117 -9.44 -22.34 13.96
C ASP A 117 -9.04 -22.32 15.42
N LEU A 118 -8.20 -21.36 15.84
CA LEU A 118 -7.72 -21.24 17.22
C LEU A 118 -8.78 -20.68 18.17
N THR A 119 -9.68 -19.82 17.69
CA THR A 119 -10.63 -19.12 18.58
C THR A 119 -11.50 -20.11 19.37
N PRO A 120 -12.10 -21.16 18.76
CA PRO A 120 -12.85 -22.18 19.51
C PRO A 120 -12.00 -22.99 20.50
N THR A 121 -10.69 -23.17 20.26
CA THR A 121 -9.84 -24.04 21.11
C THR A 121 -9.59 -23.44 22.48
N THR A 122 -9.75 -22.12 22.62
CA THR A 122 -9.71 -21.40 23.91
C THR A 122 -10.86 -21.78 24.84
N ARG A 123 -12.00 -22.22 24.29
CA ARG A 123 -13.19 -22.62 25.06
C ARG A 123 -13.28 -24.13 25.25
N LEU A 124 -12.68 -24.91 24.35
CA LEU A 124 -12.72 -26.38 24.42
C LEU A 124 -11.69 -26.95 25.40
N ARG A 125 -10.65 -26.20 25.74
CA ARG A 125 -9.64 -26.54 26.75
C ARG A 125 -9.66 -25.47 27.84
N ASN A 126 -9.95 -25.88 29.06
CA ASN A 126 -10.06 -24.96 30.22
C ASN A 126 -8.74 -24.26 30.58
N ASP A 127 -7.60 -24.76 30.11
CA ASP A 127 -6.27 -24.17 30.32
C ASP A 127 -5.48 -24.21 29.00
N ASN A 128 -5.86 -23.35 28.06
CA ASN A 128 -5.20 -23.25 26.76
C ASN A 128 -4.40 -21.95 26.63
N ARG A 129 -3.45 -21.78 27.55
CA ARG A 129 -2.51 -20.67 27.57
C ARG A 129 -1.78 -20.47 26.23
N ALA A 130 -1.41 -21.57 25.57
CA ALA A 130 -0.73 -21.54 24.28
C ALA A 130 -1.60 -20.99 23.15
N ALA A 131 -2.90 -21.33 23.10
CA ALA A 131 -3.81 -20.79 22.10
C ALA A 131 -4.03 -19.29 22.26
N PHE A 132 -4.21 -18.78 23.48
CA PHE A 132 -4.34 -17.34 23.74
C PHE A 132 -3.11 -16.56 23.30
N LEU A 133 -1.91 -17.06 23.59
CA LEU A 133 -0.68 -16.44 23.12
C LEU A 133 -0.58 -16.43 21.58
N LYS A 134 -0.91 -17.55 20.92
CA LYS A 134 -0.90 -17.63 19.45
C LYS A 134 -1.90 -16.66 18.83
N LEU A 135 -3.14 -16.62 19.33
CA LEU A 135 -4.16 -15.67 18.90
C LEU A 135 -3.69 -14.24 19.06
N SER A 136 -3.12 -13.90 20.22
CA SER A 136 -2.60 -12.57 20.49
C SER A 136 -1.53 -12.14 19.47
N LYS A 137 -0.57 -13.02 19.16
CA LYS A 137 0.48 -12.78 18.16
C LYS A 137 -0.10 -12.63 16.74
N LEU A 138 -1.09 -13.43 16.38
CA LEU A 138 -1.74 -13.34 15.06
C LEU A 138 -2.49 -12.02 14.91
N HIS A 139 -3.31 -11.66 15.90
CA HIS A 139 -3.97 -10.36 15.92
C HIS A 139 -2.97 -9.21 15.90
N TYR A 140 -1.85 -9.32 16.62
CA TYR A 140 -0.78 -8.32 16.61
C TYR A 140 -0.17 -8.14 15.22
N SER A 141 0.13 -9.24 14.52
CA SER A 141 0.70 -9.21 13.17
C SER A 141 -0.24 -8.61 12.12
N LEU A 142 -1.55 -8.71 12.36
CA LEU A 142 -2.61 -8.16 11.51
C LEU A 142 -2.99 -6.72 11.87
N GLY A 143 -2.35 -6.11 12.87
CA GLY A 143 -2.69 -4.75 13.30
C GLY A 143 -3.84 -4.64 14.31
N ASN A 144 -4.48 -5.76 14.63
CA ASN A 144 -5.61 -5.87 15.57
C ASN A 144 -5.12 -5.82 17.03
N HIS A 145 -4.46 -4.73 17.41
CA HIS A 145 -3.77 -4.56 18.68
C HIS A 145 -4.70 -4.65 19.91
N HIS A 146 -5.97 -4.23 19.81
CA HIS A 146 -6.95 -4.42 20.89
C HIS A 146 -7.29 -5.90 21.13
N GLU A 147 -7.57 -6.66 20.07
CA GLU A 147 -7.82 -8.10 20.17
C GLU A 147 -6.58 -8.85 20.65
N SER A 148 -5.41 -8.41 20.19
CA SER A 148 -4.13 -8.91 20.71
C SER A 148 -3.99 -8.69 22.21
N LEU A 149 -4.34 -7.48 22.69
CA LEU A 149 -4.27 -7.11 24.10
C LEU A 149 -5.28 -7.88 24.96
N ASN A 150 -6.48 -8.16 24.43
CA ASN A 150 -7.48 -8.98 25.12
C ASN A 150 -6.99 -10.42 25.28
N ASN A 151 -6.53 -11.06 24.20
CA ASN A 151 -6.05 -12.44 24.23
C ASN A 151 -4.82 -12.61 25.13
N ILE A 152 -3.87 -11.66 25.13
CA ILE A 152 -2.68 -11.79 25.99
C ILE A 152 -3.00 -11.58 27.47
N ARG A 153 -4.04 -10.79 27.79
CA ARG A 153 -4.56 -10.67 29.16
C ARG A 153 -5.17 -11.99 29.62
N GLU A 154 -5.92 -12.68 28.76
CA GLU A 154 -6.41 -14.03 29.06
C GLU A 154 -5.26 -15.02 29.25
N CYS A 155 -4.19 -14.94 28.44
CA CYS A 155 -2.99 -15.75 28.68
C CYS A 155 -2.43 -15.54 30.10
N LEU A 156 -2.26 -14.28 30.52
CA LEU A 156 -1.70 -13.93 31.83
C LEU A 156 -2.66 -14.22 32.99
N LYS A 157 -3.97 -14.32 32.74
CA LYS A 157 -4.93 -14.80 33.76
C LYS A 157 -4.75 -16.28 34.06
N LEU A 158 -4.41 -17.09 33.06
CA LEU A 158 -4.13 -18.52 33.22
C LEU A 158 -2.77 -18.75 33.90
N ASP A 159 -1.75 -18.01 33.50
CA ASP A 159 -0.42 -18.05 34.11
C ASP A 159 0.18 -16.63 34.22
N GLN A 160 0.22 -16.09 35.43
CA GLN A 160 0.69 -14.73 35.70
C GLN A 160 2.21 -14.59 35.56
N ASP A 161 2.96 -15.71 35.67
CA ASP A 161 4.42 -15.74 35.67
C ASP A 161 4.99 -16.21 34.30
N ASP A 162 4.12 -16.46 33.30
CA ASP A 162 4.55 -16.81 31.95
C ASP A 162 5.34 -15.66 31.31
N LYS A 163 6.65 -15.86 31.21
CA LYS A 163 7.61 -14.86 30.70
C LYS A 163 7.31 -14.44 29.27
N GLU A 164 6.84 -15.36 28.44
CA GLU A 164 6.55 -15.09 27.02
C GLU A 164 5.30 -14.22 26.90
N CYS A 165 4.23 -14.58 27.61
CA CYS A 165 3.00 -13.79 27.63
C CYS A 165 3.22 -12.42 28.24
N PHE A 166 4.02 -12.30 29.31
CA PHE A 166 4.29 -11.02 29.94
C PHE A 166 5.15 -10.10 29.05
N SER A 167 6.15 -10.66 28.37
CA SER A 167 6.98 -9.92 27.40
C SER A 167 6.11 -9.38 26.26
N HIS A 168 5.27 -10.24 25.66
CA HIS A 168 4.37 -9.82 24.59
C HIS A 168 3.32 -8.80 25.07
N TYR A 169 2.73 -8.99 26.26
CA TYR A 169 1.80 -8.03 26.85
C TYR A 169 2.38 -6.62 26.97
N LYS A 170 3.64 -6.49 27.43
CA LYS A 170 4.31 -5.19 27.56
C LYS A 170 4.43 -4.48 26.21
N GLN A 171 4.84 -5.22 25.18
CA GLN A 171 4.97 -4.72 23.81
C GLN A 171 3.62 -4.27 23.26
N VAL A 172 2.61 -5.15 23.29
CA VAL A 172 1.26 -4.87 22.79
C VAL A 172 0.62 -3.69 23.53
N LYS A 173 0.73 -3.66 24.86
CA LYS A 173 0.18 -2.57 25.69
C LYS A 173 0.81 -1.23 25.37
N LYS A 174 2.14 -1.18 25.21
CA LYS A 174 2.86 0.05 24.85
C LYS A 174 2.40 0.54 23.47
N LEU A 175 2.38 -0.36 22.49
CA LEU A 175 1.99 -0.03 21.12
C LEU A 175 0.53 0.43 21.03
N SER A 176 -0.41 -0.31 21.64
CA SER A 176 -1.83 0.05 21.70
C SER A 176 -2.00 1.45 22.28
N LYS A 177 -1.37 1.75 23.42
CA LYS A 177 -1.45 3.08 24.04
C LYS A 177 -0.90 4.19 23.12
N GLN A 178 0.18 3.92 22.38
CA GLN A 178 0.74 4.90 21.45
C GLN A 178 -0.22 5.16 20.28
N LEU A 179 -0.82 4.11 19.71
CA LEU A 179 -1.80 4.22 18.62
C LEU A 179 -3.07 4.95 19.08
N ASP A 180 -3.65 4.55 20.21
CA ASP A 180 -4.86 5.16 20.78
C ASP A 180 -4.65 6.66 21.03
N SER A 181 -3.50 7.00 21.64
CA SER A 181 -3.13 8.40 21.90
C SER A 181 -2.89 9.20 20.62
N ALA A 182 -2.32 8.59 19.58
CA ALA A 182 -2.08 9.28 18.31
C ALA A 182 -3.40 9.59 17.59
N GLU A 183 -4.36 8.67 17.64
CA GLU A 183 -5.68 8.87 17.04
C GLU A 183 -6.51 9.92 17.79
N GLU A 184 -6.45 9.93 19.13
CA GLU A 184 -7.07 10.98 19.96
C GLU A 184 -6.52 12.38 19.60
N LEU A 185 -5.20 12.51 19.46
CA LEU A 185 -4.57 13.77 19.05
C LEU A 185 -5.00 14.22 17.64
N ILE A 186 -5.22 13.28 16.72
CA ILE A 186 -5.78 13.60 15.39
C ILE A 186 -7.20 14.17 15.53
N GLN A 187 -8.04 13.56 16.37
CA GLN A 187 -9.41 14.03 16.60
C GLN A 187 -9.44 15.41 17.27
N GLU A 188 -8.48 15.70 18.13
CA GLU A 188 -8.28 17.03 18.75
C GLU A 188 -7.68 18.07 17.78
N GLY A 189 -7.26 17.68 16.58
CA GLY A 189 -6.59 18.55 15.61
C GLY A 189 -5.12 18.86 15.94
N ARG A 190 -4.54 18.17 16.92
CA ARG A 190 -3.13 18.33 17.36
C ARG A 190 -2.21 17.46 16.50
N HIS A 191 -2.20 17.76 15.20
CA HIS A 191 -1.54 16.96 14.18
C HIS A 191 -0.02 16.81 14.37
N GLN A 192 0.66 17.85 14.88
CA GLN A 192 2.11 17.78 15.13
C GLN A 192 2.45 16.73 16.21
N GLU A 193 1.71 16.73 17.31
CA GLU A 193 1.92 15.77 18.38
C GLU A 193 1.53 14.35 17.96
N ALA A 194 0.52 14.22 17.11
CA ALA A 194 0.15 12.92 16.51
C ALA A 194 1.30 12.35 15.66
N ILE A 195 2.00 13.19 14.88
CA ILE A 195 3.18 12.76 14.09
C ILE A 195 4.24 12.17 15.02
N GLU A 196 4.62 12.87 16.09
CA GLU A 196 5.61 12.39 17.06
C GLU A 196 5.21 11.05 17.70
N LYS A 197 3.90 10.84 17.95
CA LYS A 197 3.39 9.56 18.44
C LYS A 197 3.52 8.46 17.39
N TYR A 198 3.18 8.71 16.13
CA TYR A 198 3.31 7.71 15.06
C TYR A 198 4.79 7.38 14.74
N GLU A 199 5.70 8.35 14.83
CA GLU A 199 7.14 8.06 14.77
C GLU A 199 7.57 7.15 15.92
N SER A 200 7.05 7.41 17.12
CA SER A 200 7.30 6.55 18.29
C SER A 200 6.69 5.14 18.14
N VAL A 201 5.59 4.98 17.40
CA VAL A 201 5.02 3.67 17.03
C VAL A 201 6.00 2.92 16.14
N MET A 202 6.53 3.56 15.10
CA MET A 202 7.51 2.95 14.19
C MET A 202 8.81 2.55 14.89
N GLN A 203 9.23 3.29 15.92
CA GLN A 203 10.37 2.92 16.76
C GLN A 203 10.06 1.73 17.69
N THR A 204 8.85 1.68 18.26
CA THR A 204 8.43 0.57 19.12
C THR A 204 8.25 -0.72 18.33
N GLU A 205 7.70 -0.66 17.12
CA GLU A 205 7.45 -1.82 16.27
C GLU A 205 7.87 -1.57 14.80
N PRO A 206 9.15 -1.79 14.46
CA PRO A 206 9.65 -1.64 13.10
C PRO A 206 9.46 -2.89 12.23
N ASN A 207 9.16 -4.06 12.81
CA ASN A 207 9.24 -5.33 12.10
C ASN A 207 7.91 -5.79 11.50
N VAL A 208 6.79 -5.31 12.04
CA VAL A 208 5.45 -5.61 11.52
C VAL A 208 5.06 -4.55 10.49
N PRO A 209 5.00 -4.88 9.19
CA PRO A 209 4.79 -3.90 8.12
C PRO A 209 3.51 -3.07 8.29
N TYR A 210 2.44 -3.70 8.80
CA TYR A 210 1.16 -3.06 9.06
C TYR A 210 1.32 -1.76 9.88
N TYR A 211 2.03 -1.80 11.01
CA TYR A 211 2.15 -0.61 11.88
C TYR A 211 3.02 0.47 11.24
N THR A 212 4.06 0.10 10.49
CA THR A 212 4.88 1.08 9.78
C THR A 212 4.14 1.74 8.63
N ASN A 213 3.28 1.00 7.92
CA ASN A 213 2.46 1.53 6.83
C ASN A 213 1.36 2.44 7.38
N LEU A 214 0.65 1.99 8.42
CA LEU A 214 -0.36 2.78 9.12
C LEU A 214 0.22 4.09 9.65
N ALA A 215 1.39 4.04 10.30
CA ALA A 215 2.05 5.24 10.81
C ALA A 215 2.39 6.23 9.68
N LYS A 216 2.89 5.75 8.53
CA LYS A 216 3.21 6.61 7.39
C LYS A 216 1.98 7.23 6.73
N GLU A 217 0.91 6.45 6.56
CA GLU A 217 -0.39 6.96 6.11
C GLU A 217 -0.87 8.09 7.03
N ARG A 218 -0.84 7.87 8.35
CA ARG A 218 -1.32 8.85 9.33
C ARG A 218 -0.41 10.08 9.45
N ILE A 219 0.91 9.92 9.34
CA ILE A 219 1.86 11.05 9.30
C ILE A 219 1.63 11.88 8.03
N CYS A 220 1.49 11.24 6.87
CA CYS A 220 1.13 11.89 5.61
C CYS A 220 -0.13 12.75 5.77
N PHE A 221 -1.21 12.17 6.29
CA PHE A 221 -2.45 12.89 6.59
C PHE A 221 -2.21 14.11 7.49
N CYS A 222 -1.49 13.94 8.62
CA CYS A 222 -1.20 15.03 9.55
C CYS A 222 -0.38 16.15 8.92
N LEU A 223 0.64 15.83 8.11
CA LEU A 223 1.50 16.80 7.42
C LEU A 223 0.70 17.67 6.45
N VAL A 224 -0.26 17.08 5.74
CA VAL A 224 -1.20 17.82 4.89
C VAL A 224 -2.07 18.77 5.72
N LYS A 225 -2.59 18.32 6.86
CA LYS A 225 -3.43 19.16 7.74
C LYS A 225 -2.68 20.35 8.33
N ILE A 226 -1.40 20.19 8.68
CA ILE A 226 -0.55 21.32 9.12
C ILE A 226 -0.02 22.18 7.97
N LYS A 227 -0.29 21.79 6.72
CA LYS A 227 0.13 22.46 5.48
C LYS A 227 1.65 22.44 5.25
N SER A 228 2.36 21.44 5.76
CA SER A 228 3.78 21.20 5.46
C SER A 228 3.91 20.48 4.11
N ALA A 229 3.81 21.24 3.01
CA ALA A 229 3.63 20.68 1.67
C ALA A 229 4.79 19.77 1.22
N THR A 230 6.03 20.20 1.39
CA THR A 230 7.23 19.46 0.92
C THR A 230 7.42 18.16 1.68
N GLU A 231 7.34 18.20 3.01
CA GLU A 231 7.47 17.01 3.86
C GLU A 231 6.29 16.05 3.65
N ALA A 232 5.08 16.58 3.47
CA ALA A 232 3.91 15.77 3.13
C ALA A 232 4.14 15.00 1.83
N ILE A 233 4.63 15.65 0.77
CA ILE A 233 4.90 14.97 -0.52
C ILE A 233 5.87 13.81 -0.32
N ASP A 234 6.96 14.01 0.42
CA ASP A 234 7.97 12.97 0.64
C ASP A 234 7.40 11.77 1.41
N VAL A 235 6.72 12.02 2.54
CA VAL A 235 6.16 10.95 3.37
C VAL A 235 4.99 10.25 2.69
N CYS A 236 4.09 10.99 2.05
CA CYS A 236 2.97 10.41 1.30
C CYS A 236 3.47 9.58 0.10
N SER A 237 4.54 10.00 -0.57
CA SER A 237 5.16 9.22 -1.65
C SER A 237 5.72 7.91 -1.13
N GLU A 238 6.39 7.91 0.03
CA GLU A 238 6.88 6.67 0.62
C GLU A 238 5.72 5.77 1.12
N ALA A 239 4.65 6.36 1.67
CA ALA A 239 3.45 5.63 2.06
C ALA A 239 2.80 4.94 0.85
N HIS A 240 2.68 5.65 -0.28
CA HIS A 240 2.11 5.10 -1.51
C HIS A 240 2.99 3.99 -2.11
N GLN A 241 4.32 4.11 -2.05
CA GLN A 241 5.21 3.02 -2.49
C GLN A 241 5.00 1.73 -1.69
N ARG A 242 4.62 1.83 -0.41
CA ARG A 242 4.36 0.69 0.48
C ARG A 242 2.97 0.11 0.30
N ASP A 243 1.98 0.95 0.01
CA ASP A 243 0.61 0.55 -0.26
C ASP A 243 0.04 1.32 -1.47
N PRO A 244 0.34 0.86 -2.71
CA PRO A 244 0.00 1.60 -3.92
C PRO A 244 -1.50 1.74 -4.16
N ARG A 245 -2.33 0.89 -3.53
CA ARG A 245 -3.78 0.85 -3.75
C ARG A 245 -4.56 1.63 -2.68
N ASN A 246 -3.86 2.34 -1.79
CA ASN A 246 -4.47 3.12 -0.73
C ASN A 246 -4.96 4.47 -1.27
N ALA A 247 -6.27 4.57 -1.49
CA ALA A 247 -6.91 5.79 -2.01
C ALA A 247 -6.76 6.99 -1.05
N ASN A 248 -6.69 6.76 0.27
CA ASN A 248 -6.50 7.85 1.25
C ASN A 248 -5.13 8.50 1.09
N VAL A 249 -4.07 7.68 0.92
CA VAL A 249 -2.71 8.18 0.73
C VAL A 249 -2.59 8.98 -0.56
N LEU A 250 -3.19 8.49 -1.65
CA LEU A 250 -3.23 9.21 -2.93
C LEU A 250 -3.95 10.55 -2.80
N ARG A 251 -5.12 10.56 -2.16
CA ARG A 251 -5.88 11.80 -1.86
C ARG A 251 -5.03 12.79 -1.07
N ASP A 252 -4.39 12.34 0.01
CA ASP A 252 -3.60 13.20 0.88
C ASP A 252 -2.33 13.71 0.16
N ARG A 253 -1.69 12.88 -0.68
CA ARG A 253 -0.58 13.31 -1.56
C ARG A 253 -1.03 14.34 -2.59
N ALA A 254 -2.21 14.18 -3.17
CA ALA A 254 -2.80 15.15 -4.09
C ALA A 254 -3.05 16.51 -3.42
N GLU A 255 -3.56 16.52 -2.19
CA GLU A 255 -3.69 17.76 -1.40
C GLU A 255 -2.31 18.39 -1.09
N ALA A 256 -1.29 17.57 -0.81
CA ALA A 256 0.07 18.06 -0.65
C ALA A 256 0.61 18.74 -1.93
N TYR A 257 0.35 18.15 -3.11
CA TYR A 257 0.68 18.75 -4.40
C TYR A 257 -0.09 20.05 -4.67
N ILE A 258 -1.38 20.12 -4.30
CA ILE A 258 -2.15 21.37 -4.38
C ILE A 258 -1.52 22.47 -3.52
N LEU A 259 -1.11 22.14 -2.29
CA LEU A 259 -0.41 23.08 -1.41
C LEU A 259 0.93 23.54 -2.00
N ASN A 260 1.62 22.65 -2.71
CA ASN A 260 2.86 22.95 -3.43
C ASN A 260 2.65 23.60 -4.81
N GLN A 261 1.40 23.80 -5.24
CA GLN A 261 1.00 24.33 -6.55
C GLN A 261 1.37 23.44 -7.75
N ASP A 262 1.67 22.16 -7.51
CA ASP A 262 1.91 21.15 -8.54
C ASP A 262 0.58 20.52 -9.00
N TYR A 263 -0.27 21.33 -9.64
CA TYR A 263 -1.66 20.94 -9.93
C TYR A 263 -1.77 19.77 -10.93
N GLU A 264 -0.81 19.61 -11.85
CA GLU A 264 -0.75 18.44 -12.73
C GLU A 264 -0.70 17.13 -11.93
N LYS A 265 0.26 17.02 -11.00
CA LYS A 265 0.44 15.81 -10.18
C LYS A 265 -0.74 15.58 -9.25
N ALA A 266 -1.34 16.65 -8.72
CA ALA A 266 -2.55 16.53 -7.93
C ALA A 266 -3.71 15.90 -8.72
N VAL A 267 -3.91 16.31 -9.98
CA VAL A 267 -4.94 15.71 -10.84
C VAL A 267 -4.64 14.24 -11.14
N GLU A 268 -3.38 13.89 -11.41
CA GLU A 268 -2.95 12.50 -11.62
C GLU A 268 -3.26 11.61 -10.41
N ASP A 269 -2.85 12.04 -9.21
CA ASP A 269 -3.10 11.30 -7.96
C ASP A 269 -4.59 11.14 -7.67
N TYR A 270 -5.40 12.18 -7.89
CA TYR A 270 -6.84 12.10 -7.71
C TYR A 270 -7.53 11.18 -8.73
N GLN A 271 -7.02 11.13 -9.96
CA GLN A 271 -7.51 10.21 -10.98
C GLN A 271 -7.22 8.76 -10.58
N GLU A 272 -5.99 8.49 -10.13
CA GLU A 272 -5.58 7.17 -9.64
C GLU A 272 -6.40 6.76 -8.40
N ALA A 273 -6.58 7.67 -7.44
CA ALA A 273 -7.40 7.41 -6.24
C ALA A 273 -8.83 6.99 -6.60
N ARG A 274 -9.41 7.61 -7.63
CA ARG A 274 -10.76 7.31 -8.14
C ARG A 274 -10.88 5.92 -8.77
N GLU A 275 -9.78 5.32 -9.24
CA GLU A 275 -9.80 3.94 -9.74
C GLU A 275 -9.97 2.92 -8.62
N PHE A 276 -9.51 3.26 -7.41
CA PHE A 276 -9.62 2.40 -6.23
C PHE A 276 -10.87 2.70 -5.39
N ASP A 277 -11.28 3.97 -5.30
CA ASP A 277 -12.46 4.42 -4.56
C ASP A 277 -13.24 5.47 -5.37
N GLY A 278 -13.96 4.99 -6.38
CA GLY A 278 -14.72 5.84 -7.30
C GLY A 278 -16.00 6.43 -6.69
N ASP A 279 -16.44 5.95 -5.53
CA ASP A 279 -17.69 6.41 -4.90
C ASP A 279 -17.44 7.56 -3.92
N SER A 280 -16.24 7.69 -3.38
CA SER A 280 -15.85 8.76 -2.45
C SER A 280 -16.12 10.17 -3.01
N ASN A 281 -16.94 10.94 -2.27
CA ASN A 281 -17.23 12.34 -2.60
C ASN A 281 -15.98 13.21 -2.44
N ASP A 282 -15.15 12.94 -1.41
CA ASP A 282 -13.92 13.71 -1.16
C ASP A 282 -12.96 13.66 -2.35
N ILE A 283 -12.83 12.48 -2.98
CA ILE A 283 -11.96 12.29 -4.16
C ILE A 283 -12.55 13.01 -5.38
N LYS A 284 -13.87 12.95 -5.58
CA LYS A 284 -14.55 13.65 -6.69
C LYS A 284 -14.39 15.17 -6.57
N GLU A 285 -14.71 15.72 -5.39
CA GLU A 285 -14.59 17.15 -5.12
C GLU A 285 -13.15 17.63 -5.20
N GLY A 286 -12.21 16.83 -4.67
CA GLY A 286 -10.77 17.08 -4.75
C GLY A 286 -10.28 17.12 -6.20
N LEU A 287 -10.68 16.16 -7.03
CA LEU A 287 -10.34 16.11 -8.45
C LEU A 287 -10.87 17.34 -9.21
N GLU A 288 -12.14 17.69 -9.02
CA GLU A 288 -12.73 18.87 -9.65
C GLU A 288 -12.02 20.16 -9.23
N ARG A 289 -11.67 20.27 -7.94
CA ARG A 289 -10.88 21.40 -7.43
C ARG A 289 -9.49 21.45 -8.05
N ALA A 290 -8.79 20.32 -8.12
CA ALA A 290 -7.47 20.22 -8.73
C ALA A 290 -7.51 20.60 -10.22
N GLN A 291 -8.50 20.11 -10.97
CA GLN A 291 -8.70 20.46 -12.38
C GLN A 291 -9.01 21.95 -12.58
N ARG A 292 -9.82 22.54 -11.70
CA ARG A 292 -10.12 23.97 -11.73
C ARG A 292 -8.88 24.81 -11.48
N LEU A 293 -8.07 24.44 -10.47
CA LEU A 293 -6.81 25.11 -10.15
C LEU A 293 -5.79 24.94 -11.29
N LEU A 294 -5.70 23.76 -11.88
CA LEU A 294 -4.88 23.49 -13.05
C LEU A 294 -5.29 24.39 -14.22
N LYS A 295 -6.59 24.45 -14.56
CA LYS A 295 -7.11 25.35 -15.60
C LYS A 295 -6.80 26.81 -15.29
N GLN A 296 -6.96 27.24 -14.04
CA GLN A 296 -6.63 28.60 -13.62
C GLN A 296 -5.13 28.90 -13.71
N SER A 297 -4.26 27.96 -13.36
CA SER A 297 -2.80 28.11 -13.45
C SER A 297 -2.31 28.22 -14.90
N ARG A 298 -3.01 27.57 -15.83
CA ARG A 298 -2.71 27.62 -17.28
C ARG A 298 -3.27 28.85 -17.97
N LYS A 299 -4.26 29.53 -17.38
CA LYS A 299 -4.80 30.79 -17.93
C LYS A 299 -3.72 31.86 -17.91
N ARG A 300 -3.33 32.32 -19.10
CA ARG A 300 -2.35 33.39 -19.27
C ARG A 300 -3.01 34.73 -18.93
N ASP A 301 -2.42 35.48 -18.00
CA ASP A 301 -2.82 36.88 -17.76
C ASP A 301 -1.92 37.80 -18.59
N TYR A 302 -2.37 38.14 -19.81
CA TYR A 302 -1.61 38.97 -20.74
C TYR A 302 -1.30 40.37 -20.20
N TYR A 303 -2.18 40.95 -19.37
CA TYR A 303 -1.93 42.25 -18.74
C TYR A 303 -0.81 42.15 -17.70
N LYS A 304 -0.82 41.07 -16.90
CA LYS A 304 0.23 40.80 -15.91
C LYS A 304 1.57 40.48 -16.57
N ILE A 305 1.56 39.74 -17.68
CA ILE A 305 2.77 39.43 -18.46
C ILE A 305 3.47 40.71 -18.95
N LEU A 306 2.71 41.68 -19.49
CA LEU A 306 3.27 42.96 -19.92
C LEU A 306 3.46 43.98 -18.78
N GLY A 307 2.93 43.70 -17.59
CA GLY A 307 2.97 44.63 -16.45
C GLY A 307 2.18 45.92 -16.70
N VAL A 308 1.09 45.84 -17.47
CA VAL A 308 0.24 46.99 -17.83
C VAL A 308 -1.15 46.87 -17.21
N SER A 309 -1.80 48.00 -16.95
CA SER A 309 -3.17 48.02 -16.43
C SER A 309 -4.18 47.53 -17.47
N ARG A 310 -5.34 47.01 -17.02
CA ARG A 310 -6.43 46.57 -17.91
C ARG A 310 -6.99 47.68 -18.81
N ASN A 311 -6.88 48.93 -18.37
CA ASN A 311 -7.26 50.11 -19.16
C ASN A 311 -6.12 50.67 -20.04
N ALA A 312 -4.98 49.97 -20.13
CA ALA A 312 -3.84 50.45 -20.91
C ALA A 312 -4.19 50.62 -22.39
N ASN A 313 -3.75 51.73 -22.95
CA ASN A 313 -3.93 52.02 -24.37
C ASN A 313 -2.89 51.27 -25.23
N LYS A 314 -3.11 51.24 -26.55
CA LYS A 314 -2.24 50.49 -27.48
C LYS A 314 -0.78 50.97 -27.46
N GLN A 315 -0.53 52.25 -27.18
CA GLN A 315 0.83 52.80 -27.09
C GLN A 315 1.55 52.32 -25.83
N GLU A 316 0.87 52.29 -24.69
CA GLU A 316 1.39 51.78 -23.42
C GLU A 316 1.72 50.28 -23.51
N ILE A 317 0.83 49.49 -24.10
CA ILE A 317 1.05 48.05 -24.36
C ILE A 317 2.27 47.85 -25.26
N THR A 318 2.39 48.61 -26.35
CA THR A 318 3.53 48.52 -27.27
C THR A 318 4.84 48.94 -26.60
N LYS A 319 4.81 49.96 -25.75
CA LYS A 319 5.98 50.43 -24.98
C LYS A 319 6.44 49.38 -23.97
N ALA A 320 5.51 48.78 -23.23
CA ALA A 320 5.81 47.70 -22.29
C ALA A 320 6.38 46.46 -22.99
N TYR A 321 5.77 46.06 -24.11
CA TYR A 321 6.29 44.99 -24.96
C TYR A 321 7.73 45.26 -25.40
N ARG A 322 8.05 46.43 -25.97
CA ARG A 322 9.42 46.75 -26.42
C ARG A 322 10.44 46.62 -25.30
N LYS A 323 10.10 47.11 -24.10
CA LYS A 323 10.97 47.03 -22.93
C LYS A 323 11.24 45.58 -22.52
N LEU A 324 10.19 44.76 -22.42
CA LEU A 324 10.30 43.36 -22.01
C LEU A 324 10.92 42.47 -23.08
N ALA A 325 10.61 42.70 -24.36
CA ALA A 325 11.19 42.00 -25.49
C ALA A 325 12.70 42.26 -25.59
N GLN A 326 13.15 43.51 -25.34
CA GLN A 326 14.58 43.82 -25.28
C GLN A 326 15.26 43.15 -24.09
N GLN A 327 14.57 43.03 -22.94
CA GLN A 327 15.14 42.41 -21.74
C GLN A 327 15.25 40.89 -21.87
N TRP A 328 14.22 40.23 -22.39
CA TRP A 328 14.09 38.78 -22.47
C TRP A 328 14.46 38.19 -23.83
N HIS A 329 15.15 38.94 -24.69
CA HIS A 329 15.67 38.40 -25.94
C HIS A 329 16.70 37.29 -25.66
N PRO A 330 16.61 36.10 -26.29
CA PRO A 330 17.52 34.98 -26.01
C PRO A 330 19.01 35.31 -26.18
N ASP A 331 19.34 36.26 -27.07
CA ASP A 331 20.71 36.74 -27.28
C ASP A 331 21.35 37.40 -26.05
N ASN A 332 20.54 37.83 -25.07
CA ASN A 332 21.05 38.42 -23.84
C ASN A 332 21.58 37.39 -22.84
N PHE A 333 21.33 36.09 -23.06
CA PHE A 333 21.65 35.02 -22.13
C PHE A 333 22.73 34.10 -22.71
N GLN A 334 23.68 33.68 -21.87
CA GLN A 334 24.84 32.90 -22.31
C GLN A 334 24.64 31.39 -22.14
N SER A 335 23.94 30.96 -21.10
CA SER A 335 23.71 29.53 -20.85
C SER A 335 22.47 29.00 -21.58
N GLU A 336 22.54 27.74 -22.02
CA GLU A 336 21.44 27.08 -22.73
C GLU A 336 20.16 26.98 -21.89
N ALA A 337 20.32 26.80 -20.57
CA ALA A 337 19.20 26.75 -19.63
C ALA A 337 18.49 28.12 -19.52
N GLU A 338 19.25 29.20 -19.39
CA GLU A 338 18.70 30.56 -19.32
C GLU A 338 18.10 30.99 -20.66
N LYS A 339 18.71 30.63 -21.79
CA LYS A 339 18.13 30.89 -23.12
C LYS A 339 16.77 30.24 -23.27
N LYS A 340 16.62 28.98 -22.86
CA LYS A 340 15.34 28.26 -22.93
C LYS A 340 14.27 28.88 -22.03
N GLU A 341 14.66 29.43 -20.88
CA GLU A 341 13.73 30.17 -20.00
C GLU A 341 13.35 31.53 -20.61
N ALA A 342 14.32 32.25 -21.18
CA ALA A 342 14.11 33.51 -21.86
C ALA A 342 13.23 33.37 -23.10
N GLU A 343 13.40 32.30 -23.88
CA GLU A 343 12.53 31.96 -25.01
C GLU A 343 11.08 31.78 -24.57
N LYS A 344 10.82 30.99 -23.51
CA LYS A 344 9.46 30.83 -22.97
C LYS A 344 8.84 32.18 -22.58
N LYS A 345 9.59 33.01 -21.86
CA LYS A 345 9.13 34.36 -21.47
C LYS A 345 8.91 35.27 -22.68
N PHE A 346 9.78 35.22 -23.67
CA PHE A 346 9.66 36.01 -24.90
C PHE A 346 8.42 35.63 -25.70
N ILE A 347 8.11 34.33 -25.79
CA ILE A 347 6.87 33.82 -26.40
C ILE A 347 5.66 34.38 -25.67
N ASP A 348 5.61 34.28 -24.33
CA ASP A 348 4.48 34.80 -23.55
C ASP A 348 4.33 36.33 -23.71
N ILE A 349 5.44 37.08 -23.75
CA ILE A 349 5.46 38.54 -23.99
C ILE A 349 4.92 38.87 -25.40
N ALA A 350 5.30 38.09 -26.41
CA ALA A 350 4.83 38.27 -27.78
C ALA A 350 3.32 37.97 -27.91
N SER A 351 2.88 36.84 -27.35
CA SER A 351 1.46 36.47 -27.28
C SER A 351 0.62 37.53 -26.57
N ALA A 352 1.12 38.09 -25.46
CA ALA A 352 0.44 39.15 -24.73
C ALA A 352 0.28 40.44 -25.57
N LYS A 353 1.31 40.81 -26.34
CA LYS A 353 1.22 41.97 -27.25
C LYS A 353 0.22 41.70 -28.38
N GLU A 354 0.19 40.50 -28.94
CA GLU A 354 -0.76 40.14 -30.00
C GLU A 354 -2.20 40.28 -29.51
N VAL A 355 -2.54 39.59 -28.42
CA VAL A 355 -3.89 39.59 -27.86
C VAL A 355 -4.33 40.99 -27.42
N LEU A 356 -3.46 41.76 -26.76
CA LEU A 356 -3.86 43.06 -26.21
C LEU A 356 -3.86 44.21 -27.23
N THR A 357 -3.21 44.05 -28.39
CA THR A 357 -3.19 45.09 -29.43
C THR A 357 -4.19 44.88 -30.56
N ASP A 358 -4.75 43.67 -30.68
CA ASP A 358 -5.88 43.34 -31.53
C ASP A 358 -7.21 43.60 -30.77
N PRO A 359 -8.10 44.47 -31.29
CA PRO A 359 -9.34 44.82 -30.59
C PRO A 359 -10.28 43.63 -30.33
N GLU A 360 -10.38 42.68 -31.27
CA GLU A 360 -11.29 41.54 -31.15
C GLU A 360 -10.75 40.51 -30.16
N MET A 361 -9.45 40.20 -30.24
CA MET A 361 -8.79 39.29 -29.30
C MET A 361 -8.80 39.87 -27.88
N ARG A 362 -8.53 41.18 -27.73
CA ARG A 362 -8.60 41.85 -26.43
C ARG A 362 -10.00 41.80 -25.86
N GLN A 363 -11.03 42.03 -26.68
CA GLN A 363 -12.42 41.97 -26.23
C GLN A 363 -12.80 40.55 -25.76
N LYS A 364 -12.40 39.51 -26.50
CA LYS A 364 -12.60 38.11 -26.09
C LYS A 364 -11.90 37.80 -24.77
N PHE A 365 -10.65 38.23 -24.64
CA PHE A 365 -9.87 38.08 -23.41
C PHE A 365 -10.50 38.80 -22.22
N ASP A 366 -10.96 40.04 -22.42
CA ASP A 366 -11.65 40.83 -21.40
C ASP A 366 -13.03 40.23 -21.04
N ALA A 367 -13.67 39.51 -21.95
CA ALA A 367 -14.87 38.72 -21.72
C ALA A 367 -14.60 37.38 -20.98
N GLY A 368 -13.34 37.04 -20.73
CA GLY A 368 -12.93 35.85 -19.99
C GLY A 368 -12.59 34.62 -20.85
N GLU A 369 -12.57 34.79 -22.18
CA GLU A 369 -12.17 33.77 -23.16
C GLU A 369 -10.73 34.03 -23.62
N ASP A 370 -9.81 33.09 -23.39
CA ASP A 370 -8.44 33.24 -23.89
C ASP A 370 -8.42 32.98 -25.41
N PRO A 371 -8.10 33.98 -26.27
CA PRO A 371 -8.12 33.85 -27.72
C PRO A 371 -7.08 32.86 -28.26
N LEU A 372 -6.04 32.58 -27.46
CA LEU A 372 -4.96 31.67 -27.80
C LEU A 372 -5.10 30.31 -27.10
N ASP A 373 -6.22 30.04 -26.40
CA ASP A 373 -6.48 28.73 -25.80
C ASP A 373 -6.73 27.66 -26.88
N PRO A 374 -5.94 26.57 -26.91
CA PRO A 374 -6.12 25.47 -27.86
C PRO A 374 -7.51 24.82 -27.81
N GLU A 375 -8.18 24.81 -26.65
CA GLU A 375 -9.53 24.22 -26.51
C GLU A 375 -10.60 25.08 -27.22
N ASN A 376 -10.42 26.40 -27.26
CA ASN A 376 -11.36 27.31 -27.93
C ASN A 376 -11.23 27.32 -29.47
N GLN A 377 -10.15 26.77 -30.03
CA GLN A 377 -9.95 26.66 -31.49
C GLN A 377 -10.51 25.35 -32.09
N GLN A 378 -10.99 24.41 -31.28
CA GLN A 378 -11.46 23.11 -31.76
C GLN A 378 -12.83 23.15 -32.47
N GLY A 379 -13.42 24.34 -32.62
CA GLY A 379 -14.71 24.58 -33.30
C GLY A 379 -14.65 24.83 -34.82
N GLY A 380 -13.48 24.78 -35.48
CA GLY A 380 -13.42 25.02 -36.92
C GLY A 380 -12.16 24.50 -37.63
N GLY A 381 -12.32 23.40 -38.38
CA GLY A 381 -11.44 23.02 -39.50
C GLY A 381 -10.08 22.41 -39.13
N GLY A 382 -9.90 21.12 -39.46
CA GLY A 382 -8.69 20.36 -39.10
C GLY A 382 -7.40 20.71 -39.86
N GLY A 383 -6.28 20.25 -39.30
CA GLY A 383 -4.99 20.17 -39.99
C GLY A 383 -3.78 20.24 -39.05
N GLN A 384 -3.05 19.12 -38.98
CA GLN A 384 -1.62 18.96 -38.62
C GLN A 384 -1.04 19.61 -37.34
N GLN A 385 -0.30 18.78 -36.59
CA GLN A 385 0.68 19.19 -35.58
C GLN A 385 1.71 20.14 -36.22
N GLY A 386 1.46 21.43 -36.12
CA GLY A 386 2.33 22.52 -36.52
C GLY A 386 1.95 23.73 -35.67
N TRP A 387 2.96 24.50 -35.24
CA TRP A 387 2.78 25.71 -34.44
C TRP A 387 1.58 26.53 -34.93
N PRO A 388 0.62 26.87 -34.04
CA PRO A 388 -0.59 27.56 -34.46
C PRO A 388 -0.20 29.00 -34.77
N PHE A 389 -0.34 29.38 -36.03
CA PHE A 389 -0.03 30.69 -36.64
C PHE A 389 1.42 30.92 -37.12
N HIS A 390 1.50 31.62 -38.26
CA HIS A 390 2.69 32.14 -38.96
C HIS A 390 3.47 33.20 -38.13
N PHE A 391 3.75 32.91 -36.86
CA PHE A 391 4.69 33.69 -36.09
C PHE A 391 5.74 32.74 -35.54
N ASN A 392 6.75 32.49 -36.37
CA ASN A 392 8.00 31.95 -35.92
C ASN A 392 8.95 33.16 -35.74
N PRO A 393 9.14 33.67 -34.51
CA PRO A 393 9.98 34.83 -34.26
C PRO A 393 11.45 34.62 -34.65
N PHE A 394 11.81 33.40 -35.05
CA PHE A 394 13.17 32.98 -35.41
C PHE A 394 13.32 32.43 -36.84
N GLU A 395 12.25 32.34 -37.67
CA GLU A 395 12.39 31.95 -39.09
C GLU A 395 12.68 33.17 -39.98
N SER A 396 13.98 33.33 -40.25
CA SER A 396 14.51 34.18 -41.30
C SER A 396 14.12 33.63 -42.68
N GLY A 397 13.08 34.20 -43.31
CA GLY A 397 12.67 33.77 -44.66
C GLY A 397 11.76 34.72 -45.45
N GLY A 398 11.28 35.83 -44.88
CA GLY A 398 10.38 36.75 -45.60
C GLY A 398 10.51 38.20 -45.13
N SER A 399 11.36 38.98 -45.81
CA SER A 399 11.35 40.44 -45.92
C SER A 399 10.76 41.28 -44.77
N PHE A 400 11.37 41.26 -43.58
CA PHE A 400 11.27 42.38 -42.62
C PHE A 400 12.67 42.89 -42.29
N HIS A 401 13.10 43.93 -43.00
CA HIS A 401 14.26 44.74 -42.60
C HIS A 401 13.85 45.65 -41.43
N PHE A 402 14.26 45.32 -40.21
CA PHE A 402 14.21 46.25 -39.08
C PHE A 402 15.41 47.19 -39.14
N LYS A 403 15.27 48.35 -39.80
CA LYS A 403 16.18 49.48 -39.61
C LYS A 403 15.71 50.29 -38.41
N PHE A 404 16.45 50.24 -37.32
CA PHE A 404 16.32 51.20 -36.23
C PHE A 404 17.02 52.50 -36.65
N GLN A 405 16.26 53.57 -36.90
CA GLN A 405 16.81 54.92 -36.91
C GLN A 405 16.78 55.44 -35.48
N TYR A 406 17.97 55.70 -34.94
CA TYR A 406 18.14 56.46 -33.71
C TYR A 406 18.11 57.95 -34.08
N ASN A 407 17.21 58.70 -33.46
CA ASN A 407 17.33 60.15 -33.29
C ASN A 407 17.34 60.46 -31.80
#